data_AF-A0A9D4PDZ8-F1
#
_entry.id   AF-A0A9D4PDZ8-F1
#
_cell.length_a   1.000
_cell.length_b   1.000
_cell.length_c   1.000
_cell.angle_alpha   90.00
_cell.angle_beta   90.00
_cell.angle_gamma   90.00
#
_symmetry.space_group_name_H-M   'P 1'
#
loop_
_entity.id
_entity.type
_entity.pdbx_description
1 polymer ?
#
loop_
_entity_poly.entity_id
_entity_poly.type
_entity_poly.pdbx_seq_one_letter_code
_entity_poly.pdbx_strand_id
1 'polypeptide(L)'
;MESSYGIGVKNRYELFYDDEEDPTELLRQQEEEKERRKAEKTTAKDKSKGPVPVKGVKAPVNAAGKKQIKEAPVNKSQERTIAPRDDNKLQRTTRPADRAVKFAPPSGGGRENQQDFEERKNRRNREERISTGGTEARFDFGRYTTMLCDGDSRSYSAVKEAKVYGFINVEKEDCSNHVQKRMGTALRNLVQKHKGDSSERISGKGRLTGDLITKLTSYYGWALKSHSGDVDEMHKAVWATYYHVTSTDEKSNHSFCPHGPESWCKHNAAMARNEPIPKSKYNLPEAVSNALRPVYERLSDKELLQRCTRGKTQNANEALHSVIWSLSPKDKNASLFAVETAVADAVMRFNLGNKESTRSNMHGNQRAVEKDYRRAVGSERKRASSAAFQAAAKKKHKQKPASDYSAGAF
;
A
#
# COMPACT_ATOMS: atom_id res chain seq x y z
N MET A 1 22.90 14.58 -4.93
CA MET A 1 21.78 15.04 -4.08
C MET A 1 20.59 14.17 -4.39
N GLU A 2 20.46 13.05 -3.68
CA GLU A 2 19.34 12.11 -3.82
C GLU A 2 18.17 12.61 -2.96
N SER A 3 17.02 12.87 -3.59
CA SER A 3 15.77 13.15 -2.91
C SER A 3 15.20 11.85 -2.34
N SER A 4 15.34 11.65 -1.03
CA SER A 4 14.66 10.57 -0.32
C SER A 4 13.18 10.93 -0.15
N TYR A 5 12.30 10.28 -0.92
CA TYR A 5 10.88 10.21 -0.60
C TYR A 5 10.68 9.21 0.55
N GLY A 6 10.86 9.69 1.76
CA GLY A 6 10.36 9.08 2.98
C GLY A 6 9.74 10.20 3.79
N ILE A 7 8.47 10.07 4.19
CA ILE A 7 7.88 10.96 5.19
C ILE A 7 8.61 10.66 6.50
N GLY A 8 9.71 11.37 6.73
CA GLY A 8 10.42 11.37 7.99
C GLY A 8 9.59 12.18 8.97
N VAL A 9 8.72 11.50 9.70
CA VAL A 9 8.01 12.06 10.85
C VAL A 9 9.06 12.38 11.91
N LYS A 10 9.26 13.67 12.21
CA LYS A 10 10.30 14.14 13.14
C LYS A 10 9.90 13.91 14.61
N ASN A 11 8.63 13.64 14.88
CA ASN A 11 8.11 13.34 16.22
C ASN A 11 7.13 12.15 16.18
N ARG A 12 7.30 11.13 17.03
CA ARG A 12 6.43 9.94 17.08
C ARG A 12 4.93 10.24 17.30
N TYR A 13 4.59 11.47 17.68
CA TYR A 13 3.24 11.97 17.90
C TYR A 13 2.69 12.92 16.82
N GLU A 14 3.43 13.23 15.76
CA GLU A 14 3.02 14.18 14.70
C GLU A 14 1.66 13.79 14.07
N LEU A 15 1.38 12.49 13.96
CA LEU A 15 0.09 11.94 13.51
C LEU A 15 -1.12 12.37 14.36
N PHE A 16 -0.90 12.86 15.58
CA PHE A 16 -1.93 13.39 16.49
C PHE A 16 -1.93 14.93 16.55
N TYR A 17 -0.88 15.60 16.08
CA TYR A 17 -0.71 17.06 16.16
C TYR A 17 -1.13 17.80 14.88
N ASP A 18 -1.01 17.19 13.69
CA ASP A 18 -1.23 17.86 12.39
C ASP A 18 -2.70 18.01 11.93
N ASP A 19 -3.65 18.10 12.85
CA ASP A 19 -5.09 18.17 12.53
C ASP A 19 -5.75 19.52 12.93
N GLU A 20 -4.99 20.51 13.40
CA GLU A 20 -5.54 21.82 13.84
C GLU A 20 -5.68 22.85 12.71
N GLU A 21 -5.12 22.62 11.52
CA GLU A 21 -5.30 23.53 10.38
C GLU A 21 -6.48 23.07 9.52
N ASP A 22 -7.67 23.58 9.85
CA ASP A 22 -8.80 23.57 8.93
C ASP A 22 -8.39 24.33 7.66
N PRO A 23 -8.38 23.72 6.46
CA PRO A 23 -7.94 24.37 5.23
C PRO A 23 -8.70 25.67 4.94
N THR A 24 -9.89 25.85 5.51
CA THR A 24 -10.66 27.10 5.48
C THR A 24 -10.11 28.19 6.40
N GLU A 25 -9.52 27.88 7.55
CA GLU A 25 -8.87 28.85 8.44
C GLU A 25 -7.55 29.36 7.81
N LEU A 26 -6.76 28.49 7.19
CA LEU A 26 -5.57 28.88 6.41
C LEU A 26 -5.90 29.85 5.27
N LEU A 27 -7.02 29.62 4.57
CA LEU A 27 -7.51 30.52 3.52
C LEU A 27 -7.96 31.87 4.09
N ARG A 28 -8.64 31.85 5.25
CA ARG A 28 -9.09 33.06 5.96
C ARG A 28 -7.91 33.91 6.43
N GLN A 29 -6.88 33.27 7.00
CA GLN A 29 -5.63 33.92 7.42
C GLN A 29 -4.85 34.48 6.23
N GLN A 30 -4.79 33.76 5.10
CA GLN A 30 -4.18 34.28 3.87
C GLN A 30 -4.95 35.45 3.25
N GLU A 31 -6.29 35.47 3.36
CA GLU A 31 -7.11 36.62 2.94
C GLU A 31 -6.94 37.81 3.87
N GLU A 32 -6.95 37.61 5.19
CA GLU A 32 -6.68 38.66 6.18
C GLU A 32 -5.27 39.24 6.05
N GLU A 33 -4.27 38.42 5.76
CA GLU A 33 -2.91 38.88 5.51
C GLU A 33 -2.80 39.65 4.17
N LYS A 34 -3.52 39.21 3.13
CA LYS A 34 -3.62 39.96 1.87
C LYS A 34 -4.32 41.31 2.07
N GLU A 35 -5.37 41.37 2.88
CA GLU A 35 -6.07 42.62 3.21
C GLU A 35 -5.20 43.54 4.08
N ARG A 36 -4.45 43.00 5.05
CA ARG A 36 -3.43 43.75 5.82
C ARG A 36 -2.33 44.31 4.92
N ARG A 37 -1.78 43.51 4.02
CA ARG A 37 -0.77 43.95 3.04
C ARG A 37 -1.32 45.00 2.07
N LYS A 38 -2.60 44.95 1.72
CA LYS A 38 -3.26 46.01 0.92
C LYS A 38 -3.41 47.29 1.73
N ALA A 39 -3.86 47.20 2.99
CA ALA A 39 -4.04 48.35 3.88
C ALA A 39 -2.71 49.08 4.16
N GLU A 40 -1.63 48.33 4.37
CA GLU A 40 -0.28 48.87 4.62
C GLU A 40 0.29 49.57 3.37
N LYS A 41 -0.02 49.05 2.18
CA LYS A 41 0.37 49.64 0.90
C LYS A 41 -0.42 50.92 0.55
N THR A 42 -1.64 51.08 1.07
CA THR A 42 -2.41 52.33 0.98
C THR A 42 -1.91 53.39 1.97
N THR A 43 -1.48 53.02 3.17
CA THR A 43 -0.95 53.98 4.16
C THR A 43 0.44 54.52 3.82
N ALA A 44 1.23 53.77 3.03
CA ALA A 44 2.54 54.22 2.56
C ALA A 44 2.48 55.24 1.41
N LYS A 45 1.35 55.34 0.70
CA LYS A 45 1.20 56.22 -0.49
C LYS A 45 0.75 57.66 -0.14
N ASP A 46 0.29 57.89 1.09
CA ASP A 46 -0.27 59.19 1.52
C ASP A 46 0.75 60.14 2.20
N LYS A 47 2.01 59.72 2.37
CA LYS A 47 3.02 60.50 3.13
C LYS A 47 4.14 61.17 2.31
N SER A 48 4.03 61.30 0.99
CA SER A 48 5.07 61.99 0.20
C SER A 48 4.49 63.01 -0.79
N LYS A 49 4.35 64.27 -0.36
CA LYS A 49 4.24 65.45 -1.23
C LYS A 49 5.15 66.58 -0.76
N GLY A 50 6.10 66.96 -1.64
CA GLY A 50 6.76 68.28 -1.72
C GLY A 50 8.30 68.24 -1.67
N PRO A 51 9.05 69.15 -2.36
CA PRO A 51 8.80 69.83 -3.64
C PRO A 51 9.93 69.64 -4.71
N VAL A 52 9.70 70.21 -5.91
CA VAL A 52 10.40 70.07 -7.21
C VAL A 52 11.84 70.66 -7.26
N PRO A 53 12.73 70.28 -8.23
CA PRO A 53 12.87 71.11 -9.45
C PRO A 53 13.12 70.37 -10.80
N VAL A 54 12.40 70.86 -11.82
CA VAL A 54 12.66 71.12 -13.27
C VAL A 54 13.70 70.32 -14.09
N LYS A 55 13.27 69.72 -15.22
CA LYS A 55 13.50 70.10 -16.67
C LYS A 55 13.44 68.85 -17.60
N GLY A 56 12.71 68.93 -18.72
CA GLY A 56 12.98 68.07 -19.90
C GLY A 56 11.81 67.41 -20.65
N VAL A 57 10.89 68.20 -21.19
CA VAL A 57 10.32 68.15 -22.57
C VAL A 57 9.94 66.82 -23.27
N LYS A 58 8.69 66.84 -23.80
CA LYS A 58 8.04 66.13 -24.94
C LYS A 58 7.21 64.86 -24.68
N ALA A 59 5.91 65.02 -24.98
CA ALA A 59 4.92 63.99 -25.33
C ALA A 59 4.72 64.03 -26.88
N PRO A 60 3.75 63.33 -27.54
CA PRO A 60 2.74 62.39 -27.01
C PRO A 60 2.39 61.17 -27.92
N VAL A 61 1.45 60.35 -27.45
CA VAL A 61 0.39 59.54 -28.14
C VAL A 61 0.76 58.42 -29.14
N ASN A 62 0.09 57.27 -29.23
CA ASN A 62 -1.35 56.98 -29.32
C ASN A 62 -1.65 55.51 -28.93
N ALA A 63 -2.68 55.22 -28.12
CA ALA A 63 -4.05 54.80 -28.49
C ALA A 63 -4.23 53.26 -28.50
N ALA A 64 -4.98 52.73 -27.53
CA ALA A 64 -6.37 52.24 -27.66
C ALA A 64 -6.44 50.76 -28.12
N GLY A 65 -7.23 49.86 -27.54
CA GLY A 65 -8.18 49.94 -26.44
C GLY A 65 -8.93 48.62 -26.23
N LYS A 66 -9.91 48.67 -25.31
CA LYS A 66 -11.10 47.81 -25.11
C LYS A 66 -10.85 46.36 -24.64
N LYS A 67 -11.07 46.03 -23.36
CA LYS A 67 -12.34 45.77 -22.62
C LYS A 67 -13.29 44.78 -23.31
N GLN A 68 -13.54 43.64 -22.66
CA GLN A 68 -14.89 43.18 -22.32
C GLN A 68 -14.87 42.17 -21.15
N ILE A 69 -16.02 42.09 -20.50
CA ILE A 69 -16.32 41.70 -19.12
C ILE A 69 -17.55 40.78 -19.19
N LYS A 70 -17.59 39.72 -18.35
CA LYS A 70 -18.79 39.02 -17.77
C LYS A 70 -19.75 38.32 -18.76
N GLU A 71 -20.57 37.32 -18.41
CA GLU A 71 -20.90 36.52 -17.22
C GLU A 71 -21.72 35.30 -17.74
N ALA A 72 -21.80 34.21 -16.95
CA ALA A 72 -22.67 33.04 -17.20
C ALA A 72 -24.16 33.33 -16.89
N PRO A 73 -25.16 32.47 -17.21
CA PRO A 73 -25.51 31.33 -16.32
C PRO A 73 -26.30 30.09 -16.91
N VAL A 74 -26.12 28.91 -16.27
CA VAL A 74 -27.10 27.92 -15.71
C VAL A 74 -28.12 27.07 -16.56
N ASN A 75 -28.01 25.73 -16.39
CA ASN A 75 -28.95 24.56 -16.36
C ASN A 75 -30.02 24.23 -17.44
N LYS A 76 -30.05 22.96 -17.92
CA LYS A 76 -31.00 21.85 -17.55
C LYS A 76 -30.88 20.57 -18.44
N SER A 77 -30.76 19.41 -17.78
CA SER A 77 -31.45 18.08 -17.89
C SER A 77 -31.77 17.31 -19.21
N GLN A 78 -31.87 15.97 -19.03
CA GLN A 78 -32.50 14.87 -19.84
C GLN A 78 -31.60 14.12 -20.85
N GLU A 79 -31.68 12.82 -21.13
CA GLU A 79 -32.35 11.61 -20.59
C GLU A 79 -31.74 10.37 -21.33
N ARG A 80 -32.11 9.14 -20.93
CA ARG A 80 -31.52 7.81 -21.20
C ARG A 80 -31.69 7.26 -22.64
N THR A 81 -30.78 6.40 -23.14
CA THR A 81 -31.09 5.05 -23.73
C THR A 81 -29.84 4.17 -23.96
N ILE A 82 -30.05 2.86 -24.21
CA ILE A 82 -29.15 1.71 -24.04
C ILE A 82 -28.75 1.06 -25.41
N ALA A 83 -27.45 0.72 -25.58
CA ALA A 83 -26.75 -0.36 -26.35
C ALA A 83 -27.06 -0.61 -27.86
N PRO A 84 -26.26 -1.41 -28.65
CA PRO A 84 -25.00 -2.16 -28.39
C PRO A 84 -23.86 -2.01 -29.46
N ARG A 85 -22.74 -2.72 -29.20
CA ARG A 85 -21.57 -3.11 -30.03
C ARG A 85 -21.60 -2.88 -31.56
N ASP A 86 -20.47 -2.42 -32.11
CA ASP A 86 -19.82 -3.13 -33.22
C ASP A 86 -18.29 -2.89 -33.26
N ASP A 87 -17.57 -3.93 -33.67
CA ASP A 87 -16.13 -4.00 -33.79
C ASP A 87 -15.64 -3.43 -35.14
N ASN A 88 -14.35 -3.08 -35.17
CA ASN A 88 -13.46 -3.14 -36.33
C ASN A 88 -13.32 -1.91 -37.26
N LYS A 89 -12.23 -1.13 -37.08
CA LYS A 89 -11.25 -0.89 -38.17
C LYS A 89 -9.96 -0.21 -37.67
N LEU A 90 -8.82 -0.78 -38.06
CA LEU A 90 -7.50 -0.17 -38.03
C LEU A 90 -7.48 1.15 -38.83
N GLN A 91 -6.73 2.16 -38.35
CA GLN A 91 -5.59 2.72 -39.10
C GLN A 91 -4.81 3.75 -38.28
N ARG A 92 -3.52 3.46 -38.12
CA ARG A 92 -2.47 4.29 -37.53
C ARG A 92 -1.96 5.24 -38.63
N THR A 93 -2.11 6.55 -38.44
CA THR A 93 -1.46 7.57 -39.27
C THR A 93 -0.19 8.10 -38.58
N THR A 94 0.76 8.54 -39.40
CA THR A 94 2.18 8.73 -39.10
C THR A 94 2.63 10.19 -39.22
N ARG A 95 3.47 10.64 -38.23
CA ARG A 95 4.66 11.57 -38.29
C ARG A 95 4.45 13.07 -38.59
N PRO A 96 5.42 14.02 -38.31
CA PRO A 96 6.89 13.89 -38.08
C PRO A 96 7.48 14.64 -36.82
N ALA A 97 8.63 14.23 -36.22
CA ALA A 97 10.03 14.73 -36.36
C ALA A 97 10.16 16.27 -36.48
N ASP A 98 10.90 17.06 -35.68
CA ASP A 98 12.30 16.96 -35.24
C ASP A 98 12.59 17.96 -34.09
N ARG A 99 13.42 17.58 -33.10
CA ARG A 99 14.63 18.35 -32.72
C ARG A 99 15.53 17.50 -31.80
N ALA A 100 16.61 17.00 -32.37
CA ALA A 100 17.66 16.28 -31.70
C ALA A 100 18.48 17.19 -30.75
N VAL A 101 18.84 16.67 -29.58
CA VAL A 101 20.10 16.99 -28.91
C VAL A 101 20.78 15.67 -28.58
N LYS A 102 21.91 15.44 -29.23
CA LYS A 102 22.77 14.27 -29.08
C LYS A 102 23.56 14.38 -27.77
N PHE A 103 23.52 13.34 -26.95
CA PHE A 103 24.67 12.91 -26.16
C PHE A 103 24.78 11.39 -26.27
N ALA A 104 25.88 10.93 -26.85
CA ALA A 104 26.22 9.51 -26.93
C ALA A 104 26.67 9.01 -25.54
N PRO A 105 26.37 7.75 -25.15
CA PRO A 105 26.91 7.17 -23.93
C PRO A 105 28.32 6.62 -24.17
N PRO A 106 29.24 6.68 -23.19
CA PRO A 106 30.48 5.91 -23.26
C PRO A 106 30.14 4.42 -23.08
N SER A 107 30.78 3.60 -23.91
CA SER A 107 30.76 2.15 -23.84
C SER A 107 31.13 1.61 -22.45
N GLY A 108 30.40 0.57 -22.02
CA GLY A 108 30.82 -0.37 -20.98
C GLY A 108 30.18 -0.16 -19.61
N GLY A 109 29.53 -1.20 -19.07
CA GLY A 109 29.15 -1.28 -17.65
C GLY A 109 27.66 -1.17 -17.33
N GLY A 110 26.79 -1.93 -18.00
CA GLY A 110 25.33 -1.83 -17.83
C GLY A 110 24.66 -2.86 -16.91
N ARG A 111 25.39 -3.81 -16.30
CA ARG A 111 24.77 -4.91 -15.51
C ARG A 111 25.20 -5.02 -14.05
N GLU A 112 26.29 -4.37 -13.65
CA GLU A 112 26.79 -4.44 -12.27
C GLU A 112 25.99 -3.55 -11.30
N ASN A 113 25.54 -2.36 -11.73
CA ASN A 113 24.91 -1.40 -10.82
C ASN A 113 23.51 -1.80 -10.31
N GLN A 114 22.80 -2.70 -10.99
CA GLN A 114 21.47 -3.14 -10.55
C GLN A 114 21.57 -4.20 -9.45
N GLN A 115 22.57 -5.09 -9.55
CA GLN A 115 22.89 -6.08 -8.50
C GLN A 115 23.38 -5.38 -7.24
N ASP A 116 24.23 -4.36 -7.39
CA ASP A 116 24.77 -3.58 -6.28
C ASP A 116 23.69 -2.78 -5.53
N PHE A 117 22.66 -2.31 -6.24
CA PHE A 117 21.51 -1.61 -5.65
C PHE A 117 20.57 -2.56 -4.91
N GLU A 118 20.25 -3.73 -5.49
CA GLU A 118 19.45 -4.76 -4.83
C GLU A 118 20.18 -5.36 -3.61
N GLU A 119 21.49 -5.57 -3.69
CA GLU A 119 22.32 -6.02 -2.58
C GLU A 119 22.34 -5.01 -1.44
N ARG A 120 22.40 -3.70 -1.73
CA ARG A 120 22.27 -2.63 -0.71
C ARG A 120 20.88 -2.56 -0.07
N LYS A 121 19.81 -2.92 -0.79
CA LYS A 121 18.45 -3.03 -0.21
C LYS A 121 18.32 -4.28 0.67
N ASN A 122 18.86 -5.41 0.22
CA ASN A 122 18.86 -6.66 0.98
C ASN A 122 19.73 -6.56 2.24
N ARG A 123 20.84 -5.81 2.19
CA ARG A 123 21.70 -5.55 3.36
C ARG A 123 20.99 -4.80 4.48
N ARG A 124 20.03 -3.92 4.15
CA ARG A 124 19.17 -3.21 5.12
C ARG A 124 18.03 -4.08 5.68
N ASN A 125 17.67 -5.16 4.98
CA ASN A 125 16.65 -6.12 5.39
C ASN A 125 17.21 -7.35 6.12
N ARG A 126 18.54 -7.53 6.11
CA ARG A 126 19.24 -8.53 6.90
C ARG A 126 19.26 -8.02 8.34
N GLU A 127 18.63 -8.75 9.26
CA GLU A 127 18.73 -8.44 10.69
C GLU A 127 20.20 -8.22 11.03
N GLU A 128 20.49 -7.09 11.69
CA GLU A 128 21.83 -6.78 12.16
C GLU A 128 22.39 -8.02 12.84
N ARG A 129 23.60 -8.41 12.42
CA ARG A 129 24.34 -9.51 13.01
C ARG A 129 24.48 -9.20 14.49
N ILE A 130 23.60 -9.78 15.31
CA ILE A 130 23.59 -9.60 16.76
C ILE A 130 25.00 -9.96 17.23
N SER A 131 25.63 -8.99 17.89
CA SER A 131 26.96 -9.10 18.44
C SER A 131 27.04 -10.38 19.29
N THR A 132 27.99 -11.24 18.96
CA THR A 132 28.33 -12.42 19.77
C THR A 132 28.79 -11.94 21.14
N GLY A 133 27.90 -11.97 22.12
CA GLY A 133 28.19 -11.59 23.49
C GLY A 133 27.13 -12.10 24.45
N GLY A 134 27.40 -13.26 25.07
CA GLY A 134 26.86 -13.67 26.36
C GLY A 134 25.42 -14.20 26.40
N THR A 135 25.29 -15.41 26.96
CA THR A 135 24.07 -16.08 27.47
C THR A 135 23.10 -16.72 26.45
N GLU A 136 23.32 -18.03 26.27
CA GLU A 136 22.34 -19.10 26.01
C GLU A 136 21.14 -18.91 25.05
N ALA A 137 21.28 -18.14 23.99
CA ALA A 137 20.46 -18.39 22.80
C ALA A 137 21.09 -19.55 22.00
N ARG A 138 20.62 -20.78 22.22
CA ARG A 138 20.90 -21.92 21.33
C ARG A 138 20.43 -21.56 19.90
N PHE A 139 21.36 -21.08 19.08
CA PHE A 139 21.20 -21.03 17.63
C PHE A 139 21.08 -22.47 17.13
N ASP A 140 19.84 -22.93 16.92
CA ASP A 140 19.57 -24.14 16.13
C ASP A 140 19.93 -23.83 14.68
N PHE A 141 21.16 -24.19 14.28
CA PHE A 141 21.69 -24.01 12.93
C PHE A 141 20.68 -24.50 11.86
N GLY A 142 20.09 -23.57 11.10
CA GLY A 142 19.43 -23.84 9.82
C GLY A 142 17.93 -24.23 9.84
N ARG A 143 17.22 -24.11 10.96
CA ARG A 143 15.77 -24.40 11.01
C ARG A 143 14.94 -23.12 11.06
N TYR A 144 13.91 -23.03 10.21
CA TYR A 144 12.94 -21.94 10.24
C TYR A 144 11.76 -22.32 11.13
N THR A 145 11.82 -21.94 12.41
CA THR A 145 10.79 -22.29 13.40
C THR A 145 9.63 -21.30 13.44
N THR A 146 9.73 -20.14 12.78
CA THR A 146 8.67 -19.13 12.71
C THR A 146 8.36 -18.79 11.25
N MET A 147 7.07 -18.74 10.89
CA MET A 147 6.61 -18.38 9.55
C MET A 147 5.74 -17.13 9.59
N LEU A 148 6.23 -16.05 8.99
CA LEU A 148 5.49 -14.80 8.84
C LEU A 148 4.48 -14.88 7.69
N CYS A 149 3.19 -14.69 8.01
CA CYS A 149 2.08 -14.78 7.05
C CYS A 149 1.46 -13.41 6.75
N ASP A 150 1.00 -13.22 5.51
CA ASP A 150 0.27 -12.04 5.03
C ASP A 150 -1.16 -12.43 4.62
N GLY A 151 -2.01 -12.72 5.60
CA GLY A 151 -3.44 -13.03 5.40
C GLY A 151 -3.75 -14.39 4.78
N ASP A 152 -2.99 -14.84 3.78
CA ASP A 152 -3.03 -16.20 3.26
C ASP A 152 -2.15 -17.11 4.11
N SER A 153 -2.77 -18.01 4.86
CA SER A 153 -2.09 -18.99 5.70
C SER A 153 -2.13 -20.42 5.15
N ARG A 154 -2.48 -20.61 3.86
CA ARG A 154 -2.48 -21.94 3.24
C ARG A 154 -1.10 -22.59 3.29
N SER A 155 -0.05 -21.81 3.01
CA SER A 155 1.34 -22.29 3.08
C SER A 155 1.73 -22.72 4.50
N TYR A 156 1.28 -21.98 5.52
CA TYR A 156 1.49 -22.38 6.91
C TYR A 156 0.78 -23.69 7.26
N SER A 157 -0.47 -23.86 6.84
CA SER A 157 -1.20 -25.11 7.04
C SER A 157 -0.48 -26.30 6.41
N ALA A 158 0.00 -26.14 5.17
CA ALA A 158 0.75 -27.18 4.48
C ALA A 158 2.08 -27.51 5.19
N VAL A 159 2.83 -26.51 5.65
CA VAL A 159 4.07 -26.71 6.42
C VAL A 159 3.80 -27.42 7.75
N LYS A 160 2.72 -27.04 8.44
CA LYS A 160 2.31 -27.66 9.70
C LYS A 160 1.90 -29.13 9.50
N GLU A 161 1.13 -29.43 8.46
CA GLU A 161 0.70 -30.80 8.12
C GLU A 161 1.87 -31.67 7.70
N ALA A 162 2.81 -31.12 6.93
CA ALA A 162 3.99 -31.84 6.46
C ALA A 162 4.97 -32.21 7.59
N LYS A 163 4.84 -31.65 8.80
CA LYS A 163 5.75 -31.85 9.93
C LYS A 163 7.22 -31.76 9.49
N VAL A 164 7.57 -30.66 8.82
CA VAL A 164 8.86 -30.49 8.12
C VAL A 164 10.08 -30.78 9.00
N TYR A 165 9.99 -30.49 10.30
CA TYR A 165 11.04 -30.76 11.29
C TYR A 165 10.66 -31.85 12.32
N GLY A 166 9.72 -32.72 11.98
CA GLY A 166 9.26 -33.83 12.81
C GLY A 166 8.57 -33.39 14.10
N PHE A 167 9.36 -33.24 15.16
CA PHE A 167 8.89 -32.86 16.50
C PHE A 167 8.93 -31.36 16.76
N ILE A 168 9.62 -30.58 15.92
CA ILE A 168 9.68 -29.11 16.04
C ILE A 168 8.53 -28.51 15.25
N ASN A 169 7.64 -27.80 15.94
CA ASN A 169 6.54 -27.08 15.31
C ASN A 169 7.03 -25.75 14.72
N VAL A 170 6.49 -25.40 13.56
CA VAL A 170 6.63 -24.06 13.01
C VAL A 170 5.52 -23.20 13.58
N GLU A 171 5.89 -22.09 14.21
CA GLU A 171 4.96 -21.10 14.77
C GLU A 171 4.52 -20.10 13.71
N LYS A 172 3.24 -19.71 13.76
CA LYS A 172 2.69 -18.70 12.86
C LYS A 172 2.89 -17.31 13.44
N GLU A 173 3.39 -16.41 12.62
CA GLU A 173 3.36 -14.97 12.88
C GLU A 173 2.51 -14.26 11.82
N ASP A 174 1.94 -13.11 12.17
CA ASP A 174 1.14 -12.31 11.26
C ASP A 174 1.82 -10.96 11.00
N CYS A 175 1.84 -10.54 9.74
CA CYS A 175 2.40 -9.26 9.31
C CYS A 175 1.63 -8.08 9.96
N SER A 176 2.34 -7.20 10.67
CA SER A 176 1.72 -6.06 11.37
C SER A 176 0.96 -5.12 10.43
N ASN A 177 1.52 -4.86 9.24
CA ASN A 177 0.86 -4.05 8.20
C ASN A 177 -0.39 -4.75 7.64
N HIS A 178 -0.40 -6.09 7.56
CA HIS A 178 -1.58 -6.84 7.13
C HIS A 178 -2.68 -6.73 8.17
N VAL A 179 -2.34 -7.00 9.42
CA VAL A 179 -3.28 -6.92 10.54
C VAL A 179 -3.83 -5.49 10.66
N GLN A 180 -3.00 -4.47 10.44
CA GLN A 180 -3.45 -3.08 10.31
C GLN A 180 -4.52 -2.92 9.21
N LYS A 181 -4.29 -3.42 8.00
CA LYS A 181 -5.27 -3.35 6.89
C LYS A 181 -6.58 -4.07 7.22
N ARG A 182 -6.56 -5.11 8.05
CA ARG A 182 -7.79 -5.81 8.49
C ARG A 182 -8.74 -4.88 9.25
N MET A 183 -8.23 -3.94 10.05
CA MET A 183 -9.05 -2.92 10.71
C MET A 183 -9.83 -2.10 9.69
N GLY A 184 -9.15 -1.46 8.75
CA GLY A 184 -9.81 -0.63 7.73
C GLY A 184 -10.80 -1.40 6.86
N THR A 185 -10.48 -2.65 6.51
CA THR A 185 -11.40 -3.52 5.75
C THR A 185 -12.63 -3.91 6.58
N ALA A 186 -12.45 -4.25 7.86
CA ALA A 186 -13.56 -4.59 8.74
C ALA A 186 -14.53 -3.41 8.91
N LEU A 187 -14.01 -2.20 9.11
CA LEU A 187 -14.81 -0.99 9.26
C LEU A 187 -15.55 -0.62 7.96
N ARG A 188 -14.89 -0.72 6.80
CA ARG A 188 -15.56 -0.51 5.50
C ARG A 188 -16.66 -1.54 5.27
N ASN A 189 -16.43 -2.81 5.58
CA ASN A 189 -17.43 -3.87 5.47
C ASN A 189 -18.61 -3.65 6.42
N LEU A 190 -18.35 -3.16 7.64
CA LEU A 190 -19.39 -2.77 8.59
C LEU A 190 -20.29 -1.69 7.98
N VAL A 191 -19.71 -0.62 7.43
CA VAL A 191 -20.46 0.44 6.72
C VAL A 191 -21.29 -0.11 5.56
N GLN A 192 -20.75 -1.02 4.75
CA GLN A 192 -21.49 -1.61 3.63
C GLN A 192 -22.68 -2.46 4.09
N LYS A 193 -22.52 -3.23 5.18
CA LYS A 193 -23.61 -4.06 5.73
C LYS A 193 -24.81 -3.23 6.18
N HIS A 194 -24.57 -2.04 6.74
CA HIS A 194 -25.61 -1.14 7.23
C HIS A 194 -26.11 -0.12 6.18
N LYS A 195 -25.71 -0.26 4.91
CA LYS A 195 -26.11 0.69 3.85
C LYS A 195 -27.61 0.64 3.49
N GLY A 196 -28.29 -0.46 3.84
CA GLY A 196 -29.72 -0.69 3.55
C GLY A 196 -30.65 -0.67 4.77
N ASP A 197 -30.12 -0.60 5.99
CA ASP A 197 -30.92 -0.61 7.21
C ASP A 197 -31.29 0.82 7.62
N SER A 198 -32.57 1.17 7.45
CA SER A 198 -33.10 2.52 7.69
C SER A 198 -33.10 2.92 9.16
N SER A 199 -33.09 1.93 10.07
CA SER A 199 -33.29 2.19 11.50
C SER A 199 -32.07 2.79 12.19
N GLU A 200 -30.85 2.60 11.67
CA GLU A 200 -29.66 3.21 12.28
C GLU A 200 -28.47 3.28 11.32
N ARG A 201 -28.44 4.34 10.49
CA ARG A 201 -27.32 4.56 9.55
C ARG A 201 -26.04 4.83 10.34
N ILE A 202 -25.07 3.93 10.26
CA ILE A 202 -23.78 4.07 10.96
C ILE A 202 -22.78 4.97 10.23
N SER A 203 -23.06 5.36 8.99
CA SER A 203 -22.21 6.21 8.16
C SER A 203 -22.85 7.58 7.87
N GLY A 204 -22.01 8.58 7.60
CA GLY A 204 -22.44 9.95 7.31
C GLY A 204 -21.73 11.00 8.17
N LYS A 205 -22.14 12.27 8.03
CA LYS A 205 -21.57 13.39 8.79
C LYS A 205 -21.79 13.18 10.29
N GLY A 206 -20.74 13.38 11.08
CA GLY A 206 -20.77 13.13 12.54
C GLY A 206 -20.84 11.64 12.93
N ARG A 207 -20.62 10.72 11.98
CA ARG A 207 -20.62 9.27 12.20
C ARG A 207 -19.36 8.65 11.59
N LEU A 208 -19.38 7.35 11.28
CA LEU A 208 -18.25 6.67 10.67
C LEU A 208 -18.08 7.11 9.20
N THR A 209 -17.12 7.99 8.94
CA THR A 209 -16.72 8.47 7.60
C THR A 209 -15.51 7.71 7.07
N GLY A 210 -15.25 7.79 5.76
CA GLY A 210 -14.05 7.20 5.15
C GLY A 210 -12.74 7.73 5.75
N ASP A 211 -12.70 9.02 6.07
CA ASP A 211 -11.53 9.65 6.70
C ASP A 211 -11.34 9.15 8.12
N LEU A 212 -12.43 9.03 8.90
CA LEU A 212 -12.36 8.47 10.25
C LEU A 212 -11.90 7.00 10.21
N ILE A 213 -12.38 6.20 9.26
CA ILE A 213 -11.90 4.81 9.07
C ILE A 213 -10.39 4.80 8.79
N THR A 214 -9.90 5.72 7.97
CA THR A 214 -8.48 5.82 7.66
C THR A 214 -7.67 6.18 8.91
N LYS A 215 -8.14 7.15 9.71
CA LYS A 215 -7.53 7.54 10.99
C LYS A 215 -7.52 6.37 11.99
N LEU A 216 -8.65 5.69 12.19
CA LEU A 216 -8.75 4.51 13.07
C LEU A 216 -7.80 3.38 12.63
N THR A 217 -7.67 3.17 11.32
CA THR A 217 -6.73 2.18 10.77
C THR A 217 -5.28 2.56 11.06
N SER A 218 -4.94 3.85 10.99
CA SER A 218 -3.62 4.36 11.35
C SER A 218 -3.35 4.26 12.85
N TYR A 219 -4.31 4.63 13.70
CA TYR A 219 -4.19 4.51 15.16
C TYR A 219 -3.97 3.07 15.61
N TYR A 220 -4.73 2.14 15.02
CA TYR A 220 -4.54 0.71 15.27
C TYR A 220 -3.14 0.25 14.84
N GLY A 221 -2.65 0.67 13.66
CA GLY A 221 -1.29 0.38 13.23
C GLY A 221 -0.21 0.93 14.15
N TRP A 222 -0.42 2.14 14.69
CA TRP A 222 0.48 2.75 15.67
C TRP A 222 0.48 1.99 16.99
N ALA A 223 -0.69 1.56 17.50
CA ALA A 223 -0.80 0.77 18.71
C ALA A 223 -0.02 -0.56 18.59
N LEU A 224 -0.13 -1.25 17.45
CA LEU A 224 0.62 -2.48 17.21
C LEU A 224 2.14 -2.27 17.14
N LYS A 225 2.59 -1.14 16.57
CA LYS A 225 4.02 -0.86 16.35
C LYS A 225 4.70 -0.28 17.58
N SER A 226 4.00 0.54 18.35
CA SER A 226 4.58 1.26 19.50
C SER A 226 4.70 0.39 20.75
N HIS A 227 3.92 -0.69 20.81
CA HIS A 227 3.91 -1.63 21.93
C HIS A 227 4.35 -3.04 21.50
N SER A 228 5.12 -3.16 20.41
CA SER A 228 5.63 -4.45 19.95
C SER A 228 6.47 -5.15 21.03
N GLY A 229 6.12 -6.38 21.36
CA GLY A 229 6.80 -7.19 22.38
C GLY A 229 5.99 -7.38 23.66
N ASP A 230 4.93 -6.59 23.87
CA ASP A 230 4.03 -6.71 25.01
C ASP A 230 2.57 -6.78 24.55
N VAL A 231 1.96 -7.96 24.67
CA VAL A 231 0.59 -8.22 24.22
C VAL A 231 -0.45 -7.47 25.05
N ASP A 232 -0.22 -7.32 26.34
CA ASP A 232 -1.18 -6.68 27.24
C ASP A 232 -1.19 -5.16 27.00
N GLU A 233 -0.03 -4.56 26.82
CA GLU A 233 0.07 -3.15 26.44
C GLU A 233 -0.43 -2.90 25.01
N MET A 234 -0.20 -3.81 24.05
CA MET A 234 -0.83 -3.74 22.71
C MET A 234 -2.36 -3.77 22.82
N HIS A 235 -2.91 -4.70 23.60
CA HIS A 235 -4.36 -4.81 23.81
C HIS A 235 -4.91 -3.51 24.41
N LYS A 236 -4.28 -3.01 25.47
CA LYS A 236 -4.66 -1.77 26.14
C LYS A 236 -4.59 -0.57 25.20
N ALA A 237 -3.53 -0.44 24.41
CA ALA A 237 -3.37 0.63 23.44
C ALA A 237 -4.43 0.58 22.33
N VAL A 238 -4.77 -0.62 21.82
CA VAL A 238 -5.86 -0.79 20.85
C VAL A 238 -7.18 -0.33 21.45
N TRP A 239 -7.52 -0.75 22.66
CA TRP A 239 -8.74 -0.31 23.34
C TRP A 239 -8.73 1.18 23.71
N ALA A 240 -7.56 1.76 23.99
CA ALA A 240 -7.42 3.20 24.21
C ALA A 240 -7.91 3.99 22.98
N THR A 241 -7.61 3.53 21.76
CA THR A 241 -8.07 4.19 20.54
C THR A 241 -9.60 4.10 20.36
N TYR A 242 -10.22 2.99 20.77
CA TYR A 242 -11.68 2.85 20.79
C TYR A 242 -12.31 3.84 21.76
N TYR A 243 -11.89 3.79 23.04
CA TYR A 243 -12.46 4.65 24.08
C TYR A 243 -12.23 6.14 23.80
N HIS A 244 -11.07 6.49 23.25
CA HIS A 244 -10.77 7.86 22.85
C HIS A 244 -11.74 8.39 21.79
N VAL A 245 -12.10 7.57 20.79
CA VAL A 245 -12.95 7.99 19.68
C VAL A 245 -14.44 7.91 20.00
N THR A 246 -14.83 7.08 20.98
CA THR A 246 -16.22 7.00 21.48
C THR A 246 -16.48 7.93 22.67
N SER A 247 -15.45 8.62 23.20
CA SER A 247 -15.60 9.57 24.30
C SER A 247 -16.36 10.82 23.85
N THR A 248 -17.33 11.24 24.65
CA THR A 248 -18.06 12.50 24.45
C THR A 248 -17.82 13.44 25.63
N ASP A 249 -18.20 14.71 25.49
CA ASP A 249 -18.11 15.69 26.59
C ASP A 249 -18.93 15.27 27.83
N GLU A 250 -20.02 14.53 27.62
CA GLU A 250 -20.87 14.01 28.72
C GLU A 250 -20.36 12.69 29.29
N LYS A 251 -19.78 11.83 28.45
CA LYS A 251 -19.26 10.49 28.81
C LYS A 251 -17.79 10.38 28.38
N SER A 252 -16.90 11.02 29.13
CA SER A 252 -15.47 10.98 28.88
C SER A 252 -14.87 9.64 29.31
N ASN A 253 -14.19 8.93 28.41
CA ASN A 253 -13.48 7.70 28.73
C ASN A 253 -12.05 7.72 28.17
N HIS A 254 -11.13 8.25 28.98
CA HIS A 254 -9.70 8.32 28.67
C HIS A 254 -8.84 7.42 29.58
N SER A 255 -9.48 6.44 30.24
CA SER A 255 -8.86 5.57 31.24
C SER A 255 -7.69 4.73 30.70
N PHE A 256 -7.78 4.28 29.45
CA PHE A 256 -6.72 3.49 28.80
C PHE A 256 -5.72 4.33 28.01
N CYS A 257 -5.99 5.63 27.86
CA CYS A 257 -5.05 6.53 27.23
C CYS A 257 -3.82 6.74 28.13
N PRO A 258 -2.62 6.95 27.57
CA PRO A 258 -1.44 7.23 28.39
C PRO A 258 -1.65 8.48 29.25
N HIS A 259 -1.04 8.47 30.43
CA HIS A 259 -1.03 9.62 31.34
C HIS A 259 0.25 10.45 31.17
N GLY A 260 0.20 11.71 31.58
CA GLY A 260 1.33 12.62 31.57
C GLY A 260 1.23 13.72 30.52
N PRO A 261 2.09 14.75 30.63
CA PRO A 261 2.03 15.95 29.80
C PRO A 261 2.36 15.68 28.33
N GLU A 262 3.07 14.59 28.02
CA GLU A 262 3.43 14.16 26.66
C GLU A 262 2.45 13.13 26.08
N SER A 263 1.30 12.92 26.73
CA SER A 263 0.28 12.01 26.22
C SER A 263 -0.32 12.54 24.92
N TRP A 264 -0.47 11.66 23.93
CA TRP A 264 -1.22 11.98 22.71
C TRP A 264 -2.71 12.23 22.99
N CYS A 265 -3.23 11.79 24.14
CA CYS A 265 -4.57 12.09 24.57
C CYS A 265 -4.62 13.49 25.18
N LYS A 266 -5.13 14.46 24.42
CA LYS A 266 -5.26 15.86 24.84
C LYS A 266 -5.96 16.04 26.20
N HIS A 267 -6.95 15.19 26.51
CA HIS A 267 -7.64 15.20 27.81
C HIS A 267 -6.67 14.86 28.96
N ASN A 268 -5.98 13.71 28.89
CA ASN A 268 -5.04 13.30 29.93
C ASN A 268 -3.81 14.21 30.01
N ALA A 269 -3.36 14.77 28.87
CA ALA A 269 -2.27 15.73 28.82
C ALA A 269 -2.65 17.05 29.51
N ALA A 270 -3.84 17.60 29.24
CA ALA A 270 -4.34 18.81 29.90
C ALA A 270 -4.50 18.60 31.41
N MET A 271 -5.05 17.45 31.82
CA MET A 271 -5.14 17.06 33.24
C MET A 271 -3.77 17.01 33.92
N ALA A 272 -2.75 16.46 33.24
CA ALA A 272 -1.40 16.40 33.78
C ALA A 272 -0.70 17.77 33.84
N ARG A 273 -1.06 18.71 32.95
CA ARG A 273 -0.55 20.09 32.92
C ARG A 273 -1.36 21.07 33.79
N ASN A 274 -2.46 20.62 34.39
CA ASN A 274 -3.45 21.47 35.07
C ASN A 274 -4.04 22.56 34.16
N GLU A 275 -4.24 22.23 32.88
CA GLU A 275 -4.88 23.08 31.87
C GLU A 275 -6.38 22.76 31.75
N PRO A 276 -7.20 23.70 31.24
CA PRO A 276 -8.61 23.41 30.98
C PRO A 276 -8.75 22.25 29.98
N ILE A 277 -9.61 21.30 30.32
CA ILE A 277 -9.86 20.11 29.51
C ILE A 277 -10.44 20.53 28.14
N PRO A 278 -9.81 20.14 27.03
CA PRO A 278 -10.35 20.44 25.70
C PRO A 278 -11.61 19.65 25.41
N LYS A 279 -12.50 20.23 24.60
CA LYS A 279 -13.71 19.55 24.11
C LYS A 279 -13.36 18.29 23.33
N SER A 280 -14.21 17.27 23.42
CA SER A 280 -14.06 16.03 22.68
C SER A 280 -14.06 16.30 21.18
N LYS A 281 -13.04 15.77 20.50
CA LYS A 281 -12.89 15.86 19.05
C LYS A 281 -13.96 15.03 18.33
N TYR A 282 -14.43 13.96 18.95
CA TYR A 282 -15.36 13.02 18.36
C TYR A 282 -16.67 13.02 19.15
N ASN A 283 -17.79 13.07 18.44
CA ASN A 283 -19.13 12.96 19.02
C ASN A 283 -19.90 11.88 18.25
N LEU A 284 -19.43 10.63 18.38
CA LEU A 284 -20.06 9.50 17.72
C LEU A 284 -21.33 9.08 18.47
N PRO A 285 -22.46 8.85 17.77
CA PRO A 285 -23.65 8.29 18.38
C PRO A 285 -23.39 6.91 18.99
N GLU A 286 -24.07 6.58 20.09
CA GLU A 286 -23.97 5.30 20.80
C GLU A 286 -24.13 4.09 19.87
N ALA A 287 -25.04 4.20 18.89
CA ALA A 287 -25.23 3.24 17.81
C ALA A 287 -23.94 2.86 17.07
N VAL A 288 -23.13 3.86 16.73
CA VAL A 288 -21.88 3.69 16.00
C VAL A 288 -20.84 3.06 16.92
N SER A 289 -20.75 3.51 18.17
CA SER A 289 -19.88 2.92 19.18
C SER A 289 -20.16 1.43 19.39
N ASN A 290 -21.45 1.06 19.55
CA ASN A 290 -21.90 -0.32 19.67
C ASN A 290 -21.59 -1.16 18.43
N ALA A 291 -21.73 -0.59 17.23
CA ALA A 291 -21.37 -1.27 15.99
C ALA A 291 -19.84 -1.47 15.82
N LEU A 292 -19.03 -0.55 16.36
CA LEU A 292 -17.56 -0.62 16.31
C LEU A 292 -16.99 -1.65 17.28
N ARG A 293 -17.60 -1.80 18.46
CA ARG A 293 -17.08 -2.65 19.54
C ARG A 293 -16.74 -4.09 19.12
N PRO A 294 -17.59 -4.84 18.40
CA PRO A 294 -17.24 -6.20 17.95
C PRO A 294 -16.03 -6.26 17.01
N VAL A 295 -15.76 -5.18 16.26
CA VAL A 295 -14.57 -5.09 15.41
C VAL A 295 -13.31 -4.97 16.26
N TYR A 296 -13.36 -4.14 17.31
CA TYR A 296 -12.26 -3.97 18.26
C TYR A 296 -12.03 -5.22 19.10
N GLU A 297 -13.07 -5.87 19.61
CA GLU A 297 -12.95 -7.13 20.37
C GLU A 297 -12.22 -8.19 19.54
N ARG A 298 -12.63 -8.40 18.28
CA ARG A 298 -11.99 -9.38 17.40
C ARG A 298 -10.54 -9.03 17.03
N LEU A 299 -10.22 -7.74 16.89
CA LEU A 299 -8.89 -7.28 16.47
C LEU A 299 -7.95 -6.97 17.63
N SER A 300 -8.44 -6.95 18.86
CA SER A 300 -7.64 -6.91 20.09
C SER A 300 -7.41 -8.29 20.69
N ASP A 301 -7.93 -9.35 20.07
CA ASP A 301 -7.74 -10.73 20.51
C ASP A 301 -6.26 -11.05 20.81
N LYS A 302 -5.98 -11.56 22.02
CA LYS A 302 -4.60 -11.76 22.49
C LYS A 302 -3.83 -12.76 21.64
N GLU A 303 -4.48 -13.79 21.10
CA GLU A 303 -3.82 -14.74 20.19
C GLU A 303 -3.41 -14.10 18.87
N LEU A 304 -4.22 -13.16 18.35
CA LEU A 304 -3.85 -12.35 17.19
C LEU A 304 -2.69 -11.41 17.50
N LEU A 305 -2.74 -10.72 18.65
CA LEU A 305 -1.70 -9.77 19.06
C LEU A 305 -0.37 -10.47 19.36
N GLN A 306 -0.40 -11.67 19.96
CA GLN A 306 0.78 -12.51 20.19
C GLN A 306 1.54 -12.78 18.88
N ARG A 307 0.81 -13.04 17.79
CA ARG A 307 1.38 -13.28 16.45
C ARG A 307 1.97 -12.03 15.81
N CYS A 308 1.70 -10.84 16.35
CA CYS A 308 2.20 -9.55 15.88
C CYS A 308 3.34 -8.99 16.73
N THR A 309 3.71 -9.66 17.85
CA THR A 309 4.66 -9.15 18.86
C THR A 309 6.00 -8.71 18.30
N ARG A 310 6.55 -9.42 17.32
CA ARG A 310 7.83 -9.06 16.69
C ARG A 310 7.76 -7.88 15.71
N GLY A 311 6.57 -7.32 15.47
CA GLY A 311 6.37 -6.15 14.62
C GLY A 311 6.78 -6.34 13.15
N LYS A 312 6.98 -7.59 12.70
CA LYS A 312 7.55 -7.88 11.39
C LYS A 312 6.64 -7.46 10.24
N THR A 313 7.26 -7.15 9.12
CA THR A 313 6.60 -6.73 7.88
C THR A 313 7.01 -7.63 6.72
N GLN A 314 6.26 -7.56 5.63
CA GLN A 314 6.41 -8.44 4.47
C GLN A 314 7.64 -8.15 3.59
N ASN A 315 8.38 -7.07 3.86
CA ASN A 315 9.46 -6.62 2.97
C ASN A 315 10.52 -7.70 2.70
N ALA A 316 10.83 -8.54 3.69
CA ALA A 316 11.75 -9.66 3.53
C ALA A 316 11.19 -10.78 2.64
N ASN A 317 9.92 -11.13 2.80
CA ASN A 317 9.26 -12.14 1.96
C ASN A 317 9.11 -11.67 0.52
N GLU A 318 8.75 -10.39 0.31
CA GLU A 318 8.70 -9.78 -1.02
C GLU A 318 10.08 -9.72 -1.68
N ALA A 319 11.13 -9.40 -0.91
CA ALA A 319 12.50 -9.43 -1.40
C ALA A 319 12.91 -10.86 -1.83
N LEU A 320 12.64 -11.88 -1.02
CA LEU A 320 12.92 -13.28 -1.38
C LEU A 320 12.14 -13.71 -2.62
N HIS A 321 10.84 -13.39 -2.68
CA HIS A 321 10.01 -13.68 -3.85
C HIS A 321 10.56 -13.01 -5.11
N SER A 322 11.05 -11.77 -5.02
CA SER A 322 11.69 -11.08 -6.15
C SER A 322 12.89 -11.86 -6.68
N VAL A 323 13.72 -12.43 -5.79
CA VAL A 323 14.85 -13.28 -6.19
C VAL A 323 14.37 -14.59 -6.83
N ILE A 324 13.36 -15.25 -6.27
CA ILE A 324 12.81 -16.48 -6.86
C ILE A 324 12.31 -16.21 -8.28
N TRP A 325 11.56 -15.12 -8.49
CA TRP A 325 10.97 -14.79 -9.78
C TRP A 325 11.98 -14.22 -10.77
N SER A 326 13.12 -13.69 -10.32
CA SER A 326 14.22 -13.34 -11.24
C SER A 326 14.95 -14.58 -11.77
N LEU A 327 15.00 -15.66 -10.98
CA LEU A 327 15.58 -16.95 -11.38
C LEU A 327 14.61 -17.82 -12.19
N SER A 328 13.32 -17.82 -11.82
CA SER A 328 12.26 -18.56 -12.51
C SER A 328 11.08 -17.62 -12.84
N PRO A 329 11.14 -16.87 -13.95
CA PRO A 329 10.11 -15.91 -14.32
C PRO A 329 8.72 -16.54 -14.50
N LYS A 330 7.68 -15.81 -14.06
CA LYS A 330 6.28 -16.27 -14.07
C LYS A 330 5.65 -16.36 -15.47
N ASP A 331 6.21 -15.65 -16.44
CA ASP A 331 5.77 -15.64 -17.84
C ASP A 331 6.24 -16.87 -18.62
N LYS A 332 7.11 -17.69 -18.02
CA LYS A 332 7.66 -18.89 -18.64
C LYS A 332 7.18 -20.14 -17.92
N ASN A 333 6.84 -21.16 -18.69
CA ASN A 333 6.60 -22.47 -18.10
C ASN A 333 7.96 -23.04 -17.65
N ALA A 334 8.07 -23.50 -16.42
CA ALA A 334 9.24 -24.22 -15.89
C ALA A 334 8.84 -25.63 -15.43
N SER A 335 9.78 -26.57 -15.37
CA SER A 335 9.57 -27.86 -14.70
C SER A 335 9.59 -27.69 -13.17
N LEU A 336 8.95 -28.60 -12.44
CA LEU A 336 8.97 -28.59 -10.97
C LEU A 336 10.40 -28.52 -10.44
N PHE A 337 11.30 -29.33 -11.00
CA PHE A 337 12.70 -29.35 -10.59
C PHE A 337 13.42 -28.02 -10.83
N ALA A 338 13.11 -27.31 -11.93
CA ALA A 338 13.68 -25.99 -12.19
C ALA A 338 13.18 -24.96 -11.17
N VAL A 339 11.89 -25.01 -10.80
CA VAL A 339 11.33 -24.14 -9.76
C VAL A 339 11.95 -24.46 -8.39
N GLU A 340 12.06 -25.74 -8.01
CA GLU A 340 12.69 -26.16 -6.75
C GLU A 340 14.16 -25.71 -6.67
N THR A 341 14.91 -25.85 -7.77
CA THR A 341 16.30 -25.40 -7.87
C THR A 341 16.40 -23.88 -7.75
N ALA A 342 15.50 -23.14 -8.40
CA ALA A 342 15.46 -21.68 -8.32
C ALA A 342 15.12 -21.19 -6.91
N VAL A 343 14.21 -21.87 -6.21
CA VAL A 343 13.89 -21.58 -4.81
C VAL A 343 15.10 -21.86 -3.91
N ALA A 344 15.77 -23.01 -4.06
CA ALA A 344 16.97 -23.33 -3.29
C ALA A 344 18.09 -22.31 -3.53
N ASP A 345 18.32 -21.91 -4.79
CA ASP A 345 19.30 -20.88 -5.14
C ASP A 345 18.92 -19.51 -4.57
N ALA A 346 17.64 -19.12 -4.64
CA ALA A 346 17.17 -17.87 -4.07
C ALA A 346 17.38 -17.80 -2.55
N VAL A 347 17.09 -18.89 -1.83
CA VAL A 347 17.33 -18.99 -0.38
C VAL A 347 18.82 -18.87 -0.07
N MET A 348 19.69 -19.53 -0.85
CA MET A 348 21.14 -19.41 -0.68
C MET A 348 21.63 -17.98 -0.96
N ARG A 349 21.20 -17.34 -2.05
CA ARG A 349 21.52 -15.93 -2.36
C ARG A 349 21.07 -14.99 -1.27
N PHE A 350 19.88 -15.21 -0.71
CA PHE A 350 19.31 -14.37 0.32
C PHE A 350 20.09 -14.47 1.64
N ASN A 351 20.51 -15.69 2.01
CA ASN A 351 21.21 -15.93 3.27
C ASN A 351 22.73 -15.68 3.19
N LEU A 352 23.39 -16.08 2.10
CA LEU A 352 24.86 -16.11 1.94
C LEU A 352 25.40 -15.09 0.93
N GLY A 353 24.53 -14.47 0.12
CA GLY A 353 24.91 -13.57 -0.97
C GLY A 353 25.13 -14.28 -2.30
N ASN A 354 25.14 -13.50 -3.38
CA ASN A 354 25.18 -14.01 -4.77
C ASN A 354 26.45 -14.79 -5.10
N LYS A 355 27.61 -14.36 -4.59
CA LYS A 355 28.92 -14.95 -4.91
C LYS A 355 29.04 -16.38 -4.39
N GLU A 356 28.69 -16.59 -3.12
CA GLU A 356 28.77 -17.91 -2.48
C GLU A 356 27.69 -18.88 -3.00
N SER A 357 26.50 -18.38 -3.31
CA SER A 357 25.42 -19.21 -3.90
C SER A 357 25.83 -19.77 -5.27
N THR A 358 26.42 -18.93 -6.12
CA THR A 358 26.79 -19.33 -7.49
C THR A 358 27.87 -20.42 -7.49
N ARG A 359 28.82 -20.37 -6.54
CA ARG A 359 29.84 -21.43 -6.38
C ARG A 359 29.23 -22.77 -5.97
N SER A 360 28.17 -22.74 -5.16
CA SER A 360 27.60 -23.94 -4.55
C SER A 360 26.57 -24.66 -5.44
N ASN A 361 25.90 -23.96 -6.37
CA ASN A 361 24.72 -24.48 -7.09
C ASN A 361 24.87 -24.66 -8.61
N MET A 362 26.10 -24.71 -9.14
CA MET A 362 26.31 -24.84 -10.59
C MET A 362 25.66 -26.11 -11.20
N HIS A 363 25.78 -27.25 -10.53
CA HIS A 363 25.26 -28.54 -11.02
C HIS A 363 23.73 -28.60 -11.03
N GLY A 364 23.08 -27.98 -10.04
CA GLY A 364 21.61 -27.91 -9.97
C GLY A 364 21.03 -27.13 -11.15
N ASN A 365 21.62 -25.96 -11.44
CA ASN A 365 21.18 -25.11 -12.54
C ASN A 365 21.29 -25.79 -13.91
N GLN A 366 22.39 -26.51 -14.17
CA GLN A 366 22.55 -27.26 -15.41
C GLN A 366 21.47 -28.34 -15.58
N ARG A 367 21.18 -29.07 -14.50
CA ARG A 367 20.15 -30.12 -14.51
C ARG A 367 18.74 -29.57 -14.68
N ALA A 368 18.47 -28.38 -14.16
CA ALA A 368 17.22 -27.66 -14.35
C ALA A 368 17.00 -27.29 -15.82
N VAL A 369 18.00 -26.71 -16.48
CA VAL A 369 17.95 -26.37 -17.91
C VAL A 369 17.68 -27.61 -18.77
N GLU A 370 18.37 -28.72 -18.49
CA GLU A 370 18.19 -29.97 -19.23
C GLU A 370 16.76 -30.54 -19.08
N LYS A 371 16.20 -30.54 -17.86
CA LYS A 371 14.83 -31.00 -17.63
C LYS A 371 13.80 -30.10 -18.32
N ASP A 372 14.02 -28.80 -18.33
CA ASP A 372 13.15 -27.85 -19.00
C ASP A 372 13.17 -28.02 -20.51
N TYR A 373 14.34 -28.25 -21.09
CA TYR A 373 14.49 -28.59 -22.51
C TYR A 373 13.71 -29.86 -22.86
N ARG A 374 13.91 -30.95 -22.12
CA ARG A 374 13.20 -32.23 -22.34
C ARG A 374 11.69 -32.07 -22.25
N ARG A 375 11.21 -31.31 -21.27
CA ARG A 375 9.77 -31.02 -21.09
C ARG A 375 9.23 -30.20 -22.27
N ALA A 376 9.95 -29.18 -22.75
CA ALA A 376 9.54 -28.38 -23.89
C ALA A 376 9.40 -29.24 -25.16
N VAL A 377 10.43 -30.05 -25.46
CA VAL A 377 10.42 -31.01 -26.58
C VAL A 377 9.27 -32.01 -26.44
N GLY A 378 9.05 -32.55 -25.24
CA GLY A 378 7.93 -33.46 -24.97
C GLY A 378 6.56 -32.81 -25.18
N SER A 379 6.39 -31.55 -24.79
CA SER A 379 5.17 -30.76 -25.01
C SER A 379 4.91 -30.53 -26.50
N GLU A 380 5.95 -30.19 -27.27
CA GLU A 380 5.84 -30.00 -28.71
C GLU A 380 5.46 -31.29 -29.43
N ARG A 381 6.09 -32.42 -29.06
CA ARG A 381 5.72 -33.74 -29.59
C ARG A 381 4.25 -34.09 -29.31
N LYS A 382 3.77 -33.84 -28.08
CA LYS A 382 2.35 -34.06 -27.73
C LYS A 382 1.42 -33.13 -28.52
N ARG A 383 1.78 -31.85 -28.67
CA ARG A 383 1.00 -30.89 -29.49
C ARG A 383 0.94 -31.32 -30.95
N ALA A 384 2.07 -31.73 -31.53
CA ALA A 384 2.14 -32.23 -32.90
C ALA A 384 1.28 -33.49 -33.08
N SER A 385 1.38 -34.45 -32.16
CA SER A 385 0.57 -35.67 -32.16
C SER A 385 -0.93 -35.37 -32.04
N SER A 386 -1.33 -34.49 -31.12
CA SER A 386 -2.73 -34.05 -30.97
C SER A 386 -3.23 -33.32 -32.22
N ALA A 387 -2.41 -32.45 -32.82
CA ALA A 387 -2.77 -31.75 -34.04
C ALA A 387 -2.95 -32.72 -35.23
N ALA A 388 -2.05 -33.70 -35.36
CA ALA A 388 -2.16 -34.77 -36.36
C ALA A 388 -3.42 -35.61 -36.15
N PHE A 389 -3.74 -35.99 -34.91
CA PHE A 389 -4.97 -36.71 -34.58
C PHE A 389 -6.23 -35.89 -34.93
N GLN A 390 -6.27 -34.61 -34.56
CA GLN A 390 -7.39 -33.71 -34.90
C GLN A 390 -7.53 -33.52 -36.42
N ALA A 391 -6.42 -33.39 -37.14
CA ALA A 391 -6.44 -33.29 -38.60
C ALA A 391 -6.96 -34.58 -39.26
N ALA A 392 -6.55 -35.75 -38.75
CA ALA A 392 -7.04 -37.05 -39.23
C ALA A 392 -8.54 -37.24 -38.92
N ALA A 393 -8.99 -36.85 -37.72
CA ALA A 393 -10.41 -36.90 -37.34
C ALA A 393 -11.27 -35.98 -38.23
N LYS A 394 -10.80 -34.75 -38.52
CA LYS A 394 -11.48 -33.82 -39.45
C LYS A 394 -11.55 -34.37 -40.88
N LYS A 395 -10.49 -35.03 -41.37
CA LYS A 395 -10.51 -35.69 -42.69
C LYS A 395 -11.55 -36.81 -42.75
N LYS A 396 -11.63 -37.67 -41.73
CA LYS A 396 -12.66 -38.72 -41.65
C LYS A 396 -14.09 -38.15 -41.62
N HIS A 397 -14.31 -37.03 -40.93
CA HIS A 397 -15.63 -36.39 -40.88
C HIS A 397 -16.02 -35.73 -42.21
N LYS A 398 -15.04 -35.29 -43.02
CA LYS A 398 -15.26 -34.68 -44.35
C LYS A 398 -15.44 -35.71 -45.47
N GLN A 399 -15.06 -36.96 -45.24
CA GLN A 399 -15.16 -38.06 -46.21
C GLN A 399 -16.46 -38.87 -46.10
N LYS A 400 -17.36 -38.58 -45.16
CA LYS A 400 -18.72 -39.12 -45.22
C LYS A 400 -19.49 -38.38 -46.32
N PRO A 401 -19.90 -39.04 -47.43
CA PRO A 401 -20.81 -38.40 -48.37
C PRO A 401 -22.12 -38.10 -47.65
N ALA A 402 -22.64 -36.88 -47.81
CA ALA A 402 -23.94 -36.46 -47.30
C ALA A 402 -25.08 -37.01 -48.19
N SER A 403 -25.00 -38.28 -48.60
CA SER A 403 -25.96 -38.87 -49.54
C SER A 403 -27.07 -39.71 -48.89
N ASP A 404 -27.01 -40.01 -47.60
CA ASP A 404 -28.03 -40.84 -46.93
C ASP A 404 -28.60 -40.20 -45.65
N TYR A 405 -28.93 -38.91 -45.68
CA TYR A 405 -29.74 -38.31 -44.62
C TYR A 405 -31.06 -37.79 -45.20
N SER A 406 -32.11 -38.62 -45.17
CA SER A 406 -33.49 -38.16 -45.29
C SER A 406 -34.01 -37.83 -43.89
N ALA A 407 -34.16 -36.53 -43.60
CA ALA A 407 -34.92 -36.12 -42.43
C ALA A 407 -36.42 -36.27 -42.75
N GLY A 408 -37.03 -37.37 -42.31
CA GLY A 408 -38.50 -37.52 -42.34
C GLY A 408 -39.02 -38.82 -42.92
N ALA A 409 -38.60 -39.97 -42.40
CA ALA A 409 -39.33 -41.21 -42.56
C ALA A 409 -39.46 -41.89 -41.20
N PHE A 410 -40.47 -41.48 -40.45
CA PHE A 410 -41.52 -42.32 -39.84
C PHE A 410 -42.54 -41.40 -39.14
#